data_AF-A0A7Y4RE83-F1
#
_entry.id   AF-A0A7Y4RE83-F1
#
_cell.length_a   1.000
_cell.length_b   1.000
_cell.length_c   1.000
_cell.angle_alpha   90.00
_cell.angle_beta   90.00
_cell.angle_gamma   90.00
#
_symmetry.space_group_name_H-M   'P 1'
#
loop_
_entity.id
_entity.type
_entity.pdbx_description
1 polymer ?
#
loop_
_entity_poly.entity_id
_entity_poly.type
_entity_poly.pdbx_seq_one_letter_code
_entity_poly.pdbx_strand_id
1 'polypeptide(L)'
;MDFIQPLPTVLILAHHSLLSGGIASTLREYQNVFNVRLIDSETINSPETIQTESPAIIILDAGDSDIFQKTPVTQLLEWAPNAKIIRLDLSSDRIRIFSSIELQVTHAVDLVGLIQSLSNTELNI
;
A
#
# COMPACT_ATOMS: atom_id res chain seq x y z
N MET A 1 -9.01 -14.42 27.86
CA MET A 1 -9.71 -14.23 26.58
C MET A 1 -8.66 -13.78 25.60
N ASP A 2 -8.21 -14.67 24.72
CA ASP A 2 -7.23 -14.32 23.71
C ASP A 2 -7.93 -13.51 22.62
N PHE A 3 -7.52 -12.26 22.44
CA PHE A 3 -7.99 -11.42 21.35
C PHE A 3 -7.33 -11.91 20.07
N ILE A 4 -8.07 -12.65 19.25
CA ILE A 4 -7.64 -12.98 17.89
C ILE A 4 -7.70 -11.69 17.08
N GLN A 5 -6.54 -11.11 16.78
CA GLN A 5 -6.45 -9.97 15.88
C GLN A 5 -6.90 -10.42 14.47
N PRO A 6 -7.74 -9.62 13.77
CA PRO A 6 -8.10 -9.94 12.40
C PRO A 6 -6.85 -9.95 11.51
N LEU A 7 -6.80 -10.88 10.55
CA LEU A 7 -5.69 -10.94 9.61
C LEU A 7 -5.62 -9.63 8.81
N PRO A 8 -4.41 -9.09 8.55
CA PRO A 8 -4.26 -7.90 7.72
C PRO A 8 -4.85 -8.14 6.32
N THR A 9 -5.72 -7.22 5.89
CA THR A 9 -6.26 -7.22 4.53
C THR A 9 -5.21 -6.70 3.57
N VAL A 10 -4.87 -7.51 2.56
CA VAL A 10 -4.02 -7.13 1.42
C VAL A 10 -4.91 -6.95 0.21
N LEU A 11 -4.99 -5.71 -0.24
CA LEU A 11 -5.76 -5.33 -1.40
C LEU A 11 -4.81 -5.21 -2.61
N ILE A 12 -5.09 -5.96 -3.67
CA ILE A 12 -4.32 -5.94 -4.91
C ILE A 12 -5.18 -5.30 -5.97
N LEU A 13 -4.72 -4.19 -6.53
CA LEU A 13 -5.40 -3.50 -7.61
C LEU A 13 -4.78 -3.98 -8.92
N ALA A 14 -5.62 -4.44 -9.84
CA ALA A 14 -5.20 -4.96 -11.14
C ALA A 14 -6.29 -4.69 -12.17
N HIS A 15 -5.96 -4.37 -13.41
CA HIS A 15 -6.90 -4.51 -14.52
C HIS A 15 -6.53 -5.74 -15.37
N HIS A 16 -5.33 -5.71 -15.95
CA HIS A 16 -4.81 -6.77 -16.84
C HIS A 16 -3.38 -7.21 -16.49
N SER A 17 -3.01 -7.11 -15.21
CA SER A 17 -1.68 -7.52 -14.75
C SER A 17 -1.61 -9.01 -14.38
N LEU A 18 -0.88 -9.78 -15.19
CA LEU A 18 -0.49 -11.16 -14.85
C LEU A 18 0.37 -11.22 -13.58
N LEU A 19 1.18 -10.19 -13.33
CA LEU A 19 1.99 -10.09 -12.13
C LEU A 19 1.11 -9.98 -10.89
N SER A 20 0.17 -9.03 -10.88
CA SER A 20 -0.78 -8.87 -9.77
C SER A 20 -1.58 -10.15 -9.54
N GLY A 21 -1.98 -10.85 -10.61
CA GLY A 21 -2.62 -12.16 -10.53
C GLY A 21 -1.74 -13.23 -9.87
N GLY A 22 -0.47 -13.33 -10.27
CA GLY A 22 0.49 -14.27 -9.70
C GLY A 22 0.79 -13.99 -8.21
N ILE A 23 0.92 -12.71 -7.84
CA ILE A 23 1.10 -12.29 -6.45
C ILE A 23 -0.14 -12.59 -5.63
N ALA A 24 -1.34 -12.32 -6.16
CA ALA A 24 -2.58 -12.66 -5.49
C ALA A 24 -2.69 -14.16 -5.21
N SER A 25 -2.36 -15.00 -6.20
CA SER A 25 -2.34 -16.46 -6.01
C SER A 25 -1.33 -16.87 -4.95
N THR A 26 -0.10 -16.34 -5.00
CA THR A 26 0.95 -16.65 -4.03
C THR A 26 0.55 -16.24 -2.61
N LEU A 27 0.03 -15.02 -2.42
CA LEU A 27 -0.38 -14.55 -1.09
C LEU A 27 -1.57 -15.34 -0.52
N ARG A 28 -2.46 -15.86 -1.37
CA ARG A 28 -3.58 -16.71 -0.94
C ARG A 28 -3.12 -18.06 -0.40
N GLU A 29 -1.95 -18.55 -0.77
CA GLU A 29 -1.35 -19.74 -0.14
C GLU A 29 -1.04 -19.50 1.35
N TYR A 30 -0.91 -18.24 1.76
CA TYR A 30 -0.71 -17.78 3.14
C TYR A 30 -2.00 -17.24 3.77
N GLN A 31 -3.13 -17.89 3.54
CA GLN A 31 -4.46 -17.48 4.06
C GLN A 31 -4.55 -17.41 5.60
N ASN A 32 -3.61 -18.02 6.34
CA ASN A 32 -3.50 -17.89 7.78
C ASN A 32 -2.73 -16.65 8.24
N VAL A 33 -2.16 -15.88 7.30
CA VAL A 33 -1.38 -14.67 7.55
C VAL A 33 -2.06 -13.43 6.95
N PHE A 34 -2.70 -13.58 5.79
CA PHE A 34 -3.31 -12.45 5.06
C PHE A 34 -4.74 -12.75 4.62
N ASN A 35 -5.57 -11.72 4.61
CA ASN A 35 -6.84 -11.71 3.88
C ASN A 35 -6.63 -11.02 2.52
N VAL A 36 -6.58 -11.79 1.43
CA VAL A 36 -6.19 -11.25 0.11
C VAL A 36 -7.41 -10.96 -0.76
N ARG A 37 -7.54 -9.70 -1.20
CA ARG A 37 -8.58 -9.23 -2.11
C ARG A 37 -7.96 -8.72 -3.40
N LEU A 38 -8.40 -9.23 -4.53
CA LEU A 38 -8.04 -8.72 -5.86
C LEU A 38 -9.23 -7.90 -6.36
N ILE A 39 -9.02 -6.60 -6.58
CA ILE A 39 -10.06 -5.69 -7.06
C ILE A 39 -9.67 -5.20 -8.45
N ASP A 40 -10.64 -5.25 -9.37
CA ASP A 40 -10.47 -4.65 -10.68
C ASP A 40 -10.39 -3.14 -10.57
N SER A 41 -9.32 -2.54 -11.08
CA SER A 41 -9.12 -1.09 -11.02
C SER A 41 -10.24 -0.28 -11.67
N GLU A 42 -10.99 -0.84 -12.62
CA GLU A 42 -12.14 -0.15 -13.22
C GLU A 42 -13.29 0.07 -12.24
N THR A 43 -13.36 -0.77 -11.20
CA THR A 43 -14.40 -0.69 -10.17
C THR A 43 -14.05 0.30 -9.05
N ILE A 44 -12.83 0.85 -9.07
CA ILE A 44 -12.35 1.81 -8.08
C ILE A 44 -12.70 3.21 -8.57
N ASN A 45 -13.96 3.56 -8.43
CA ASN A 45 -14.48 4.87 -8.78
C ASN A 45 -14.72 5.77 -7.56
N SER A 46 -14.57 5.23 -6.34
CA SER A 46 -14.80 5.98 -5.10
C SER A 46 -13.86 5.55 -3.96
N PRO A 47 -13.59 6.45 -3.00
CA PRO A 47 -12.87 6.11 -1.77
C PRO A 47 -13.57 5.01 -0.96
N GLU A 48 -14.88 4.90 -1.06
CA GLU A 48 -15.70 3.98 -0.27
C GLU A 48 -15.31 2.53 -0.51
N THR A 49 -14.96 2.16 -1.75
CA THR A 49 -14.51 0.80 -2.10
C THR A 49 -13.23 0.44 -1.35
N ILE A 50 -12.27 1.35 -1.27
CA ILE A 50 -10.99 1.12 -0.58
C ILE A 50 -11.20 1.17 0.94
N GLN A 51 -11.97 2.13 1.43
CA GLN A 51 -12.23 2.31 2.86
C GLN A 51 -13.03 1.15 3.47
N THR A 52 -13.98 0.59 2.73
CA THR A 52 -14.79 -0.55 3.18
C THR A 52 -13.93 -1.80 3.42
N GLU A 53 -12.89 -1.99 2.61
CA GLU A 53 -11.98 -3.12 2.76
C GLU A 53 -10.95 -2.93 3.88
N SER A 54 -10.79 -1.69 4.38
CA SER A 54 -9.83 -1.29 5.43
C SER A 54 -8.45 -1.97 5.26
N PRO A 55 -7.79 -1.78 4.10
CA PRO A 55 -6.58 -2.52 3.78
C PRO A 55 -5.43 -2.10 4.69
N ALA A 56 -4.67 -3.09 5.16
CA ALA A 56 -3.37 -2.84 5.78
C ALA A 56 -2.28 -2.62 4.70
N ILE A 57 -2.45 -3.26 3.55
CA ILE A 57 -1.53 -3.20 2.42
C ILE A 57 -2.34 -3.04 1.13
N ILE A 58 -1.90 -2.14 0.26
CA ILE A 58 -2.40 -2.00 -1.12
C ILE A 58 -1.25 -2.30 -2.08
N ILE A 59 -1.43 -3.23 -3.01
CA ILE A 59 -0.41 -3.60 -4.01
C ILE A 59 -0.85 -3.13 -5.39
N LEU A 60 0.05 -2.46 -6.11
CA LEU A 60 -0.15 -1.93 -7.46
C LEU A 60 0.95 -2.44 -8.39
N ASP A 61 0.60 -2.73 -9.63
CA ASP A 61 1.57 -2.92 -10.71
C ASP A 61 1.84 -1.57 -11.41
N ALA A 62 3.10 -1.15 -11.45
CA ALA A 62 3.53 0.05 -12.16
C ALA A 62 3.39 -0.05 -13.68
N GLY A 63 3.35 -1.27 -14.22
CA GLY A 63 3.12 -1.54 -15.64
C GLY A 63 1.65 -1.41 -16.05
N ASP A 64 0.73 -1.33 -15.09
CA ASP A 64 -0.69 -1.12 -15.34
C ASP A 64 -0.98 0.39 -15.38
N SER A 65 -0.97 0.96 -16.59
CA SER A 65 -1.15 2.40 -16.81
C SER A 65 -2.52 2.91 -16.36
N ASP A 66 -3.53 2.04 -16.37
CA ASP A 66 -4.89 2.43 -16.01
C ASP A 66 -5.00 2.70 -14.50
N ILE A 67 -4.31 1.89 -13.68
CA ILE A 67 -4.22 2.10 -12.23
C ILE A 67 -3.51 3.41 -11.93
N PHE A 68 -2.38 3.68 -12.59
CA PHE A 68 -1.59 4.86 -12.29
C PHE A 68 -2.33 6.17 -12.59
N GLN A 69 -3.15 6.18 -13.66
CA GLN A 69 -3.93 7.35 -14.04
C GLN A 69 -5.20 7.52 -13.20
N LYS A 70 -5.90 6.43 -12.89
CA LYS A 70 -7.18 6.48 -12.16
C LYS A 70 -6.99 6.60 -10.65
N THR A 71 -5.90 6.06 -10.11
CA THR A 71 -5.70 5.96 -8.65
C THR A 71 -4.23 6.22 -8.28
N PRO A 72 -3.77 7.49 -8.39
CA PRO A 72 -2.42 7.84 -7.97
C PRO A 72 -2.16 7.51 -6.50
N VAL A 73 -0.90 7.18 -6.19
CA VAL A 73 -0.46 6.78 -4.83
C VAL A 73 -0.88 7.80 -3.76
N THR A 74 -0.80 9.09 -4.06
CA THR A 74 -1.23 10.16 -3.12
C THR A 74 -2.71 10.04 -2.75
N GLN A 75 -3.56 9.76 -3.74
CA GLN A 75 -5.00 9.58 -3.52
C GLN A 75 -5.29 8.30 -2.71
N LEU A 76 -4.55 7.22 -2.97
CA LEU A 76 -4.65 6.00 -2.16
C LEU A 76 -4.24 6.23 -0.70
N LEU A 77 -3.21 7.04 -0.44
CA LEU A 77 -2.81 7.42 0.92
C LEU A 77 -3.85 8.31 1.60
N GLU A 78 -4.56 9.16 0.86
CA GLU A 78 -5.68 9.93 1.42
C GLU A 78 -6.87 9.01 1.79
N TRP A 79 -7.17 8.03 0.94
CA TRP A 79 -8.29 7.12 1.16
C TRP A 79 -8.02 6.08 2.24
N ALA A 80 -6.78 5.61 2.35
CA ALA A 80 -6.32 4.61 3.31
C ALA A 80 -5.02 5.07 4.01
N PRO A 81 -5.10 6.05 4.94
CA PRO A 81 -3.92 6.69 5.54
C PRO A 81 -3.04 5.76 6.36
N ASN A 82 -3.60 4.65 6.86
CA ASN A 82 -2.87 3.66 7.63
C ASN A 82 -2.31 2.52 6.77
N ALA A 83 -2.64 2.47 5.47
CA ALA A 83 -2.20 1.41 4.59
C ALA A 83 -0.76 1.67 4.09
N LYS A 84 0.00 0.59 3.92
CA LYS A 84 1.23 0.61 3.13
C LYS A 84 0.89 0.35 1.67
N ILE A 85 1.34 1.22 0.78
CA ILE A 85 1.18 1.03 -0.66
C ILE A 85 2.47 0.45 -1.21
N ILE A 86 2.39 -0.73 -1.79
CA ILE A 86 3.50 -1.42 -2.45
C ILE A 86 3.29 -1.27 -3.95
N ARG A 87 4.21 -0.57 -4.61
CA ARG A 87 4.26 -0.46 -6.07
C ARG A 87 5.34 -1.37 -6.61
N LEU A 88 4.94 -2.28 -7.50
CA LEU A 88 5.79 -3.23 -8.16
C LEU A 88 6.19 -2.67 -9.52
N ASP A 89 7.48 -2.60 -9.82
CA ASP A 89 8.00 -2.06 -11.07
C ASP A 89 8.98 -3.07 -11.67
N LEU A 90 8.42 -4.07 -12.38
CA LEU A 90 9.24 -5.12 -13.01
C LEU A 90 10.14 -4.57 -14.11
N SER A 91 9.75 -3.46 -14.75
CA SER A 91 10.53 -2.85 -15.82
C SER A 91 11.88 -2.32 -15.33
N SER A 92 11.95 -1.96 -14.05
CA SER A 92 13.16 -1.46 -13.39
C SER A 92 13.68 -2.35 -12.26
N ASP A 93 13.10 -3.54 -12.11
CA ASP A 93 13.37 -4.51 -11.02
C ASP A 93 13.34 -3.85 -9.63
N ARG A 94 12.28 -3.05 -9.37
CA ARG A 94 12.14 -2.27 -8.14
C ARG A 94 10.80 -2.51 -7.48
N ILE A 95 10.83 -2.59 -6.16
CA ILE A 95 9.65 -2.49 -5.30
C ILE A 95 9.75 -1.17 -4.55
N ARG A 96 8.71 -0.35 -4.63
CA ARG A 96 8.61 0.91 -3.88
C ARG A 96 7.51 0.78 -2.85
N ILE A 97 7.78 1.22 -1.63
CA ILE A 97 6.81 1.22 -0.53
C ILE A 97 6.52 2.68 -0.18
N PHE A 98 5.25 3.03 -0.14
CA PHE A 98 4.76 4.34 0.27
C PHE A 98 3.88 4.18 1.51
N SER A 99 4.01 5.10 2.45
CA SER A 99 3.22 5.13 3.67
C SER A 99 3.07 6.57 4.13
N SER A 100 1.93 6.90 4.71
CA SER A 100 1.77 8.14 5.46
C SER A 100 2.27 7.94 6.88
N ILE A 101 3.00 8.92 7.39
CA ILE A 101 3.49 8.94 8.77
C ILE A 101 3.19 10.34 9.32
N GLU A 102 2.48 10.40 10.44
CA GLU A 102 2.29 11.62 11.22
C GLU A 102 3.29 11.63 12.38
N LEU A 103 4.08 12.69 12.48
CA LEU A 103 5.06 12.87 13.54
C LEU A 103 4.78 14.19 14.24
N GLN A 104 4.52 14.12 15.55
CA GLN A 104 4.31 15.29 16.37
C GLN A 104 5.65 15.76 16.95
N VAL A 105 5.96 17.05 16.75
CA VAL A 105 7.12 17.71 17.35
C VAL A 105 6.64 18.83 18.27
N THR A 106 7.25 18.95 19.44
CA THR A 106 6.83 19.90 20.47
C THR A 106 7.66 21.18 20.44
N HIS A 107 8.95 21.07 20.10
CA HIS A 107 9.84 22.23 20.03
C HIS A 107 10.45 22.38 18.63
N ALA A 108 10.78 23.63 18.26
CA ALA A 108 11.40 23.94 16.96
C ALA A 108 12.75 23.22 16.75
N VAL A 109 13.51 22.94 17.83
CA VAL A 109 14.75 22.16 17.75
C VAL A 109 14.50 20.70 17.36
N ASP A 110 13.38 20.12 17.80
CA ASP A 110 13.00 18.75 17.48
C ASP A 110 12.63 18.64 15.99
N LEU A 111 12.03 19.69 15.42
CA LEU A 111 11.75 19.77 13.97
C LEU A 111 13.05 19.72 13.14
N VAL A 112 14.10 20.42 13.58
CA VAL A 112 15.41 20.38 12.90
C VAL A 112 15.99 18.96 12.94
N GLY A 113 15.95 18.32 14.10
CA GLY A 113 16.38 16.92 14.24
C GLY A 113 15.58 15.95 13.37
N LEU A 114 14.27 16.16 13.27
CA LEU A 114 13.39 15.36 12.42
C LEU A 114 13.72 15.51 10.93
N ILE A 115 13.93 16.74 10.43
CA ILE A 115 14.29 16.96 9.02
C ILE A 115 15.63 16.28 8.68
N GLN A 116 16.59 16.30 9.61
CA GLN A 116 17.87 15.62 9.46
C GLN A 116 17.71 14.09 9.40
N SER A 117 16.86 13.49 10.24
CA SER A 117 16.66 12.04 10.24
C SER A 117 15.98 11.53 8.96
N LEU A 118 14.98 12.28 8.46
CA LEU A 118 14.29 11.97 7.20
C LEU A 118 15.24 12.00 5.99
N SER A 119 16.24 12.87 6.02
CA SER A 119 17.24 12.98 4.94
C SER A 119 18.26 11.83 4.93
N ASN A 120 18.45 11.15 6.07
CA ASN A 120 19.44 10.09 6.26
C ASN A 120 18.85 8.67 6.21
N THR A 121 17.53 8.54 6.01
CA THR A 121 16.87 7.23 5.98
C THR A 121 17.03 6.59 4.61
N GLU A 122 18.21 6.02 4.33
CA GLU A 122 18.33 4.95 3.35
C GLU A 122 17.70 3.68 3.96
N LEU A 123 16.67 3.17 3.29
CA LEU A 123 15.91 1.98 3.65
C LEU A 123 16.83 0.75 3.68
N ASN A 124 17.33 0.36 4.85
CA ASN A 124 17.79 -1.00 5.09
C ASN A 124 16.55 -1.89 5.26
N ILE A 125 16.17 -2.58 4.17
CA ILE A 125 15.24 -3.72 4.18
C ILE A 125 16.07 -4.99 4.17
#